data_AF-A0A951YJF5-F1
#
_entry.id   AF-A0A951YJF5-F1
#
_cell.length_a   1.000
_cell.length_b   1.000
_cell.length_c   1.000
_cell.angle_alpha   90.00
_cell.angle_beta   90.00
_cell.angle_gamma   90.00
#
_symmetry.space_group_name_H-M   'P 1'
#
loop_
_entity.id
_entity.type
_entity.pdbx_description
1 polymer ?
#
loop_
_entity_poly.entity_id
_entity_poly.type
_entity_poly.pdbx_seq_one_letter_code
_entity_poly.pdbx_strand_id
1 'polypeptide(L)'
;MAQEGYDKLINLTDSRYRLSMVVALRAAQLKMGVPTVLEPGTLSSMENSVTVAMKELETGAGVVWGDDLPPLDEVRRLVEVRKPEPVNTFVGTPFDDDDD
;
A
#
# COMPACT_ATOMS: atom_id res chain seq x y z
N MET A 1 -21.75 -3.95 13.21
CA MET A 1 -21.93 -4.60 11.90
C MET A 1 -20.56 -5.14 11.51
N ALA A 2 -20.44 -6.44 11.22
CA ALA A 2 -19.18 -6.97 10.69
C ALA A 2 -18.90 -6.26 9.36
N GLN A 3 -17.66 -5.80 9.18
CA GLN A 3 -17.23 -5.11 7.96
C GLN A 3 -17.54 -6.04 6.76
N GLU A 4 -18.36 -5.61 5.80
CA GLU A 4 -18.60 -6.38 4.57
C GLU A 4 -17.25 -6.74 3.94
N GLY A 5 -17.01 -8.03 3.74
CA GLY A 5 -15.72 -8.57 3.27
C GLY A 5 -14.89 -9.29 4.33
N TYR A 6 -15.19 -9.15 5.63
CA TYR A 6 -14.45 -9.84 6.69
C TYR A 6 -14.55 -11.36 6.62
N ASP A 7 -15.73 -11.90 6.29
CA ASP A 7 -15.93 -13.34 6.11
C ASP A 7 -15.11 -13.89 4.93
N LYS A 8 -14.98 -13.11 3.86
CA LYS A 8 -14.12 -13.45 2.73
C LYS A 8 -12.65 -13.46 3.15
N LEU A 9 -12.22 -12.46 3.90
CA LEU A 9 -10.85 -12.35 4.40
C LEU A 9 -10.45 -13.51 5.32
N ILE A 10 -11.36 -13.94 6.20
CA ILE A 10 -11.12 -15.12 7.04
C ILE A 10 -10.87 -16.35 6.16
N ASN A 11 -11.71 -16.58 5.15
CA ASN A 11 -11.61 -17.75 4.28
C ASN A 11 -10.38 -17.74 3.36
N LEU A 12 -9.71 -16.60 3.19
CA LEU A 12 -8.45 -16.49 2.44
C LEU A 12 -7.22 -16.89 3.27
N THR A 13 -7.41 -17.19 4.55
CA THR A 13 -6.34 -17.59 5.48
C THR A 13 -6.74 -18.85 6.25
N ASP A 14 -5.78 -19.53 6.86
CA ASP A 14 -6.07 -20.72 7.67
C ASP A 14 -6.63 -20.42 9.07
N SER A 15 -6.48 -19.17 9.53
CA SER A 15 -6.83 -18.78 10.88
C SER A 15 -6.98 -17.27 11.00
N ARG A 16 -7.83 -16.83 11.94
CA ARG A 16 -8.02 -15.40 12.24
C ARG A 16 -6.72 -14.72 12.69
N TYR A 17 -5.85 -15.44 13.40
CA TYR A 17 -4.54 -14.93 13.80
C TYR A 17 -3.64 -14.70 12.60
N ARG A 18 -3.65 -15.61 11.63
CA ARG A 18 -2.88 -15.45 10.39
C ARG A 18 -3.39 -14.27 9.57
N LEU A 19 -4.70 -14.10 9.44
CA LEU A 19 -5.28 -12.90 8.83
C LEU A 19 -4.79 -11.61 9.51
N SER A 20 -4.87 -11.53 10.84
CA SER A 20 -4.39 -10.36 11.58
C SER A 20 -2.91 -10.08 11.33
N MET A 21 -2.07 -11.11 11.34
CA MET A 21 -0.62 -10.98 11.08
C MET A 21 -0.34 -10.49 9.66
N VAL A 22 -0.97 -11.09 8.65
CA VAL A 22 -0.78 -10.72 7.24
C VAL A 22 -1.18 -9.27 7.00
N VAL A 23 -2.36 -8.86 7.49
CA VAL A 23 -2.84 -7.48 7.36
C VAL A 23 -1.94 -6.49 8.09
N ALA A 24 -1.49 -6.82 9.31
CA ALA A 24 -0.61 -5.95 10.09
C ALA A 24 0.76 -5.75 9.42
N LEU A 25 1.38 -6.83 8.95
CA LEU A 25 2.67 -6.78 8.25
C LEU A 25 2.55 -6.02 6.93
N ARG A 26 1.49 -6.24 6.16
CA ARG A 26 1.24 -5.51 4.91
C ARG A 26 0.99 -4.02 5.18
N ALA A 27 0.21 -3.68 6.19
CA ALA A 27 0.02 -2.28 6.59
C ALA A 27 1.35 -1.61 7.02
N ALA A 28 2.25 -2.35 7.67
CA ALA A 28 3.59 -1.85 7.99
C ALA A 28 4.41 -1.58 6.72
N GLN A 29 4.36 -2.46 5.72
CA GLN A 29 5.01 -2.24 4.42
C GLN A 29 4.52 -0.96 3.74
N LEU A 30 3.20 -0.73 3.70
CA LEU A 30 2.62 0.49 3.14
C LEU A 30 3.15 1.75 3.83
N LYS A 31 3.27 1.72 5.17
CA LYS A 31 3.85 2.81 5.96
C LYS A 31 5.35 3.03 5.69
N MET A 32 6.07 1.97 5.33
CA MET A 32 7.49 2.06 4.93
C MET A 32 7.69 2.56 3.49
N GLY A 33 6.61 2.83 2.76
CA GLY A 33 6.66 3.34 1.39
C GLY A 33 6.65 2.26 0.32
N VAL A 34 6.35 1.01 0.66
CA VAL A 34 6.01 -0.02 -0.34
C VAL A 34 4.70 0.40 -1.00
N PRO A 35 4.65 0.55 -2.33
CA PRO A 35 3.43 1.01 -3.00
C PRO A 35 2.29 -0.01 -2.84
N THR A 36 1.06 0.52 -2.89
CA THR A 36 -0.14 -0.31 -3.03
C THR A 36 -0.15 -1.00 -4.39
N VAL A 37 -0.73 -2.19 -4.44
CA VAL A 37 -0.97 -2.96 -5.67
C VAL A 37 -2.40 -2.83 -6.16
N LEU A 38 -3.23 -2.03 -5.48
CA LEU A 38 -4.57 -1.67 -5.96
C LEU A 38 -4.48 -0.68 -7.12
N GLU A 39 -5.42 -0.80 -8.05
CA GLU A 39 -5.54 0.16 -9.16
C GLU A 39 -5.96 1.55 -8.64
N PRO A 40 -5.48 2.63 -9.28
CA PRO A 40 -5.91 3.99 -8.96
C PRO A 40 -7.45 4.10 -8.99
N GLY A 41 -8.05 4.69 -7.96
CA GLY A 41 -9.50 4.84 -7.85
C GLY A 41 -10.24 3.68 -7.16
N THR A 42 -9.54 2.59 -6.82
CA THR A 42 -10.14 1.47 -6.04
C THR A 42 -10.53 1.89 -4.62
N LEU A 43 -9.72 2.75 -4.00
CA LEU A 43 -9.97 3.32 -2.68
C LEU A 43 -9.73 4.83 -2.72
N SER A 44 -10.33 5.54 -1.76
CA SER A 44 -10.00 6.95 -1.55
C SER A 44 -8.54 7.07 -1.11
N SER A 45 -7.88 8.17 -1.49
CA SER A 45 -6.49 8.43 -1.10
C SER A 45 -6.30 8.67 0.41
N MET A 46 -7.39 8.84 1.16
CA MET A 46 -7.39 9.09 2.61
C MET A 46 -7.59 7.81 3.44
N GLU A 47 -7.71 6.64 2.81
CA GLU A 47 -7.85 5.38 3.54
C GLU A 47 -6.61 5.04 4.37
N ASN A 48 -6.83 4.47 5.55
CA ASN A 48 -5.74 4.05 6.40
C ASN A 48 -5.04 2.80 5.82
N SER A 49 -3.79 2.59 6.20
CA SER A 49 -2.96 1.47 5.70
C SER A 49 -3.57 0.09 5.96
N VAL A 50 -4.37 -0.07 7.01
CA VAL A 50 -5.03 -1.34 7.35
C VAL A 50 -6.18 -1.60 6.39
N THR A 51 -7.01 -0.60 6.08
CA THR A 51 -8.07 -0.72 5.06
C THR A 51 -7.48 -1.09 3.70
N VAL A 52 -6.39 -0.42 3.30
CA VAL A 52 -5.71 -0.72 2.04
C VAL A 52 -5.20 -2.16 2.02
N ALA A 53 -4.52 -2.60 3.08
CA ALA A 53 -4.01 -3.98 3.19
C ALA A 53 -5.12 -5.03 3.18
N MET A 54 -6.24 -4.78 3.87
CA MET A 54 -7.42 -5.65 3.82
C MET A 54 -7.98 -5.73 2.41
N LYS A 55 -8.06 -4.59 1.69
CA LYS A 55 -8.60 -4.57 0.33
C LYS A 55 -7.69 -5.26 -0.68
N GLU A 56 -6.38 -5.11 -0.57
CA GLU A 56 -5.40 -5.84 -1.38
C GLU A 56 -5.54 -7.35 -1.21
N LEU A 57 -5.69 -7.81 0.04
CA LEU A 57 -5.90 -9.24 0.32
C LEU A 57 -7.25 -9.71 -0.23
N GLU A 58 -8.32 -8.93 -0.06
CA GLU A 58 -9.66 -9.27 -0.53
C GLU A 58 -9.74 -9.39 -2.07
N THR A 59 -9.01 -8.54 -2.78
CA THR A 59 -8.98 -8.49 -4.24
C THR A 59 -8.04 -9.54 -4.85
N GLY A 60 -7.20 -10.18 -4.03
CA GLY A 60 -6.16 -11.08 -4.51
C GLY A 60 -5.10 -10.36 -5.34
N ALA A 61 -5.00 -9.03 -5.21
CA ALA A 61 -4.05 -8.23 -5.93
C ALA A 61 -2.67 -8.46 -5.32
N GLY A 62 -1.90 -9.42 -5.83
CA GLY A 62 -0.45 -9.56 -5.61
C GLY A 62 0.05 -9.85 -4.19
N VAL A 63 -0.81 -9.85 -3.17
CA VAL A 63 -0.42 -10.16 -1.78
C VAL A 63 -0.35 -11.68 -1.61
N VAL A 64 0.87 -12.18 -1.40
CA VAL A 64 1.14 -13.58 -1.08
C VAL A 64 1.52 -13.68 0.39
N TRP A 65 1.04 -14.71 1.07
CA TRP A 65 1.38 -15.02 2.45
C TRP A 65 1.80 -16.49 2.56
N GLY A 66 2.74 -16.79 3.47
CA GLY A 66 3.31 -18.12 3.65
C GLY A 66 4.56 -18.07 4.51
N ASP A 67 5.13 -19.24 4.79
CA ASP A 67 6.31 -19.37 5.65
C ASP A 67 7.63 -19.23 4.87
N ASP A 68 7.59 -19.43 3.54
CA ASP A 68 8.75 -19.31 2.64
C ASP A 68 8.71 -17.98 1.88
N LEU A 69 8.89 -16.88 2.62
CA LEU A 69 8.89 -15.52 2.07
C LEU A 69 10.19 -14.77 2.41
N PRO A 70 10.61 -13.80 1.58
CA PRO A 70 11.78 -12.99 1.86
C PRO A 70 11.65 -12.25 3.21
N PRO A 71 12.75 -12.04 3.93
CA PRO A 71 12.76 -11.22 5.13
C PRO A 71 12.42 -9.77 4.82
N LEU A 72 11.89 -9.05 5.81
CA LEU A 72 11.43 -7.67 5.64
C LEU A 72 12.51 -6.72 5.12
N ASP A 73 13.77 -6.91 5.53
CA ASP A 73 14.90 -6.09 5.09
C ASP A 73 15.21 -6.23 3.60
N GLU A 74 14.94 -7.40 3.02
CA GLU A 74 15.11 -7.63 1.59
C GLU A 74 14.00 -6.95 0.79
N VAL A 75 12.76 -7.07 1.27
CA VAL A 75 11.60 -6.36 0.71
C VAL A 75 11.85 -4.86 0.69
N ARG A 76 12.42 -4.32 1.77
CA ARG A 76 12.74 -2.89 1.89
C ARG A 76 13.75 -2.43 0.85
N ARG A 77 14.83 -3.20 0.62
CA ARG A 77 15.85 -2.87 -0.39
C ARG A 77 15.28 -2.83 -1.81
N LEU A 78 14.39 -3.77 -2.13
CA LEU A 78 13.74 -3.83 -3.45
C LEU A 78 12.84 -2.60 -3.70
N VAL A 79 12.27 -2.04 -2.65
CA VAL A 79 11.38 -0.88 -2.71
C VAL A 79 12.15 0.43 -2.78
N GLU A 80 13.28 0.55 -2.08
CA GLU A 80 14.13 1.75 -2.13
C GLU A 80 14.63 2.05 -3.55
N VAL A 81 14.88 1.03 -4.36
CA VAL A 81 15.25 1.17 -5.78
C VAL A 81 14.10 1.73 -6.64
N ARG A 82 12.85 1.65 -6.16
CA ARG A 82 11.63 1.88 -6.94
C ARG A 82 10.88 3.15 -6.58
N LYS A 83 11.45 4.08 -5.81
CA LYS A 83 10.83 5.40 -5.61
C LYS A 83 10.95 6.20 -6.92
N PRO A 84 9.87 6.44 -7.68
CA PRO A 84 9.93 7.40 -8.77
C PRO A 84 10.26 8.77 -8.16
N GLU A 85 11.15 9.51 -8.81
CA GLU A 85 11.44 10.90 -8.43
C GLU A 85 10.12 11.69 -8.39
N PRO A 86 9.89 12.51 -7.35
CA PRO A 86 8.75 13.41 -7.37
C PRO A 86 8.92 14.33 -8.57
N VAL A 87 8.00 14.24 -9.54
CA VAL A 87 7.92 15.20 -10.64
C VAL A 87 7.59 16.54 -10.00
N ASN A 88 8.62 17.34 -9.71
CA ASN A 88 8.49 18.71 -9.28
C ASN A 88 7.92 19.51 -10.45
N THR A 89 6.61 19.55 -10.59
CA THR A 89 5.91 20.57 -11.38
C THR A 89 5.98 21.91 -10.64
N PHE A 90 7.19 22.46 -10.50
CA PHE A 90 7.37 23.88 -10.26
C PHE A 90 7.43 24.53 -11.64
N VAL A 91 6.26 24.80 -12.21
CA VAL A 91 6.15 25.73 -13.34
C VAL A 91 6.44 27.10 -12.75
N GLY A 92 7.68 27.57 -12.91
CA GLY A 92 8.04 28.94 -12.61
C GLY A 92 7.20 29.87 -13.48
N THR A 93 6.25 30.56 -12.87
CA THR A 93 5.64 31.74 -13.48
C THR A 93 6.74 32.80 -13.56
N PRO A 94 7.12 33.29 -14.76
CA PRO A 94 7.93 34.48 -14.83
C PRO A 94 7.04 35.64 -14.33
N PHE A 95 7.37 36.19 -13.18
CA PHE A 95 6.91 37.52 -12.81
C PHE A 95 7.68 38.46 -13.75
N ASP A 96 6.98 39.04 -14.71
CA ASP A 96 7.46 40.19 -15.47
C ASP A 96 7.53 41.38 -14.50
N ASP A 97 8.71 41.58 -13.90
CA ASP A 97 9.14 42.87 -13.37
C ASP A 97 9.60 43.72 -14.56
N ASP A 98 8.71 44.57 -15.08
CA ASP A 98 9.09 45.74 -15.88
C ASP A 98 8.53 46.99 -15.19
N ASP A 99 9.28 47.45 -14.19
CA ASP A 99 9.38 48.86 -13.77
C ASP A 99 10.28 49.59 -14.79
N ASP A 100 9.73 50.53 -15.58
CA ASP A 100 10.32 51.83 -15.98
C ASP A 100 9.38 52.65 -16.90
#